data_AF-A0A9Q9M7W2-F1
#
_entry.id   AF-A0A9Q9M7W2-F1
#
_cell.length_a   1.000
_cell.length_b   1.000
_cell.length_c   1.000
_cell.angle_alpha   90.00
_cell.angle_beta   90.00
_cell.angle_gamma   90.00
#
_symmetry.space_group_name_H-M   'P 1'
#
loop_
_entity.id
_entity.type
_entity.pdbx_description
1 polymer ?
#
loop_
_entity_poly.entity_id
_entity_poly.type
_entity_poly.pdbx_seq_one_letter_code
_entity_poly.pdbx_strand_id
1 'polypeptide(L)'
;MIDRRAELGLWIPRLETILISRGVLSDDGELVAQVGSRFPKDVEDALDGFIENPIELMGLLKICRDACDGRPLSPAVLMAAHLMTREVLQALEAAGAIDFKH
;
A
#
# COMPACT_ATOMS: atom_id res chain seq x y z
N MET A 1 -24.25 1.44 -1.65
CA MET A 1 -23.22 0.91 -2.58
C MET A 1 -21.91 1.51 -2.12
N ILE A 2 -20.91 0.68 -1.80
CA ILE A 2 -19.62 1.17 -1.32
C ILE A 2 -18.94 1.94 -2.46
N ASP A 3 -18.61 3.21 -2.23
CA ASP A 3 -17.80 3.99 -3.14
C ASP A 3 -16.32 3.65 -2.91
N ARG A 4 -15.84 2.70 -3.71
CA ARG A 4 -14.46 2.20 -3.62
C ARG A 4 -13.43 3.27 -3.89
N ARG A 5 -13.74 4.28 -4.72
CA ARG A 5 -12.81 5.38 -5.00
C ARG A 5 -12.69 6.29 -3.78
N ALA A 6 -13.81 6.59 -3.14
CA ALA A 6 -13.81 7.37 -1.90
C ALA A 6 -13.01 6.65 -0.79
N GLU A 7 -13.20 5.34 -0.62
CA GLU A 7 -12.43 4.57 0.38
C GLU A 7 -10.93 4.50 0.05
N LEU A 8 -10.56 4.28 -1.22
CA LEU A 8 -9.16 4.36 -1.66
C LEU A 8 -8.56 5.74 -1.35
N GLY A 9 -9.31 6.82 -1.58
CA GLY A 9 -8.88 8.18 -1.25
C GLY A 9 -8.60 8.41 0.25
N LEU A 10 -9.22 7.63 1.13
CA LEU A 10 -8.95 7.66 2.57
C LEU A 10 -7.78 6.76 2.99
N TRP A 11 -7.61 5.63 2.31
CA TRP A 11 -6.61 4.61 2.67
C TRP A 11 -5.23 4.90 2.10
N ILE A 12 -5.13 5.45 0.90
CA ILE A 12 -3.84 5.67 0.23
C ILE A 12 -2.92 6.63 1.00
N PRO A 13 -3.39 7.79 1.50
CA PRO A 13 -2.53 8.68 2.29
C PRO A 13 -2.01 8.01 3.58
N ARG A 14 -2.83 7.16 4.21
CA ARG A 14 -2.42 6.40 5.41
C ARG A 14 -1.38 5.33 5.07
N LEU A 15 -1.62 4.58 4.00
CA LEU A 15 -0.68 3.57 3.52
C LEU A 15 0.68 4.19 3.18
N GLU A 16 0.68 5.29 2.43
CA GLU A 16 1.90 6.01 2.07
C GLU A 16 2.63 6.52 3.32
N THR A 17 1.91 7.09 4.30
CA THR A 17 2.51 7.52 5.58
C THR A 17 3.21 6.37 6.30
N ILE A 18 2.59 5.19 6.37
CA ILE A 18 3.20 4.01 7.01
C ILE A 18 4.45 3.59 6.24
N LEU A 19 4.36 3.50 4.91
CA LEU A 19 5.49 3.08 4.07
C LEU A 19 6.66 4.07 4.12
N ILE A 20 6.40 5.37 4.21
CA ILE A 20 7.42 6.41 4.44
C ILE A 20 8.07 6.22 5.80
N SER A 21 7.26 6.05 6.86
CA SER A 21 7.78 5.88 8.23
C SER A 21 8.68 4.65 8.40
N ARG A 22 8.50 3.64 7.54
CA ARG A 22 9.29 2.40 7.51
C ARG A 22 10.44 2.44 6.50
N GLY A 23 10.66 3.58 5.82
CA GLY A 23 11.74 3.75 4.85
C GLY A 23 11.56 2.99 3.54
N VAL A 24 10.33 2.59 3.21
CA VAL A 24 10.00 1.97 1.90
C VAL A 24 9.86 3.05 0.84
N LEU A 25 9.15 4.13 1.18
CA LEU A 25 8.92 5.29 0.31
C LEU A 25 9.67 6.52 0.83
N SER A 26 10.04 7.41 -0.09
CA SER A 26 10.49 8.76 0.20
C SER A 26 9.30 9.66 0.50
N ASP A 27 9.55 10.87 1.02
CA ASP A 27 8.51 11.87 1.26
C ASP A 27 7.74 12.27 -0.02
N ASP A 28 8.35 12.05 -1.20
CA ASP A 28 7.72 12.27 -2.51
C ASP A 28 6.85 11.08 -2.97
N GLY A 29 6.77 10.00 -2.18
CA GLY A 29 6.00 8.80 -2.50
C GLY A 29 6.67 7.87 -3.52
N GLU A 30 7.99 8.00 -3.69
CA GLU A 30 8.83 7.17 -4.58
C GLU A 30 9.57 6.10 -3.77
N LEU A 31 9.93 4.97 -4.39
CA LEU A 31 10.71 3.94 -3.70
C LEU A 31 12.09 4.46 -3.28
N VAL A 32 12.43 4.29 -2.00
CA VAL A 32 13.79 4.60 -1.48
C VAL A 32 14.80 3.57 -1.95
N ALA A 33 14.35 2.34 -2.16
CA ALA A 33 15.21 1.21 -2.43
C ALA A 33 15.38 1.00 -3.95
N GLN A 34 16.60 0.58 -4.37
CA GLN A 34 16.91 0.36 -5.78
C GLN A 34 16.09 -0.81 -6.37
N VAL A 35 15.78 -0.75 -7.66
CA VAL A 35 15.06 -1.84 -8.36
C VAL A 35 15.71 -3.21 -8.05
N GLY A 36 14.95 -4.12 -7.45
CA GLY A 36 15.42 -5.45 -7.03
C GLY A 36 15.83 -5.58 -5.56
N SER A 37 15.75 -4.52 -4.76
CA SER A 37 15.91 -4.57 -3.31
C SER A 37 14.74 -5.27 -2.62
N ARG A 38 15.00 -5.89 -1.46
CA ARG A 38 13.95 -6.38 -0.57
C ARG A 38 13.38 -5.24 0.28
N PHE A 39 12.17 -5.45 0.80
CA PHE A 39 11.61 -4.59 1.84
C PHE A 39 12.47 -4.62 3.12
N PRO A 40 12.35 -3.60 3.99
CA PRO A 40 12.67 -3.73 5.41
C PRO A 40 12.01 -4.98 5.99
N LYS A 41 12.68 -5.65 6.94
CA LYS A 41 12.26 -7.00 7.37
C LYS A 41 10.86 -7.05 7.98
N ASP A 42 10.52 -6.05 8.78
CA ASP A 42 9.19 -5.89 9.38
C ASP A 42 8.09 -5.68 8.33
N VAL A 43 8.40 -4.98 7.24
CA VAL A 43 7.49 -4.80 6.10
C VAL A 43 7.39 -6.08 5.29
N GLU A 44 8.51 -6.76 5.04
CA GLU A 44 8.54 -8.05 4.33
C GLU A 44 7.65 -9.08 5.05
N ASP A 45 7.80 -9.20 6.37
CA ASP A 45 7.01 -10.14 7.17
C ASP A 45 5.53 -9.75 7.24
N ALA A 46 5.22 -8.44 7.29
CA ALA A 46 3.84 -7.97 7.30
C ALA A 46 3.13 -8.16 5.95
N LEU A 47 3.86 -8.10 4.84
CA LEU A 47 3.32 -8.20 3.48
C LEU A 47 3.43 -9.60 2.89
N ASP A 48 3.96 -10.58 3.62
CA ASP A 48 4.07 -11.96 3.17
C ASP A 48 2.71 -12.52 2.76
N GLY A 49 2.65 -13.10 1.56
CA GLY A 49 1.40 -13.58 0.95
C GLY A 49 0.48 -12.49 0.37
N PHE A 50 0.81 -11.20 0.48
CA PHE A 50 0.06 -10.10 -0.13
C PHE A 50 0.83 -9.39 -1.25
N ILE A 51 2.09 -9.01 -0.99
CA ILE A 51 2.96 -8.28 -1.92
C ILE A 51 4.35 -8.91 -1.85
N GLU A 52 4.83 -9.46 -2.97
CA GLU A 52 6.08 -10.24 -2.98
C GLU A 52 7.32 -9.34 -3.06
N ASN A 53 7.18 -8.13 -3.60
CA ASN A 53 8.31 -7.25 -3.86
C ASN A 53 7.90 -5.77 -4.01
N PRO A 54 8.86 -4.82 -3.93
CA PRO A 54 8.57 -3.40 -4.09
C PRO A 54 7.95 -2.99 -5.43
N ILE A 55 8.18 -3.75 -6.50
CA ILE A 55 7.62 -3.45 -7.83
C ILE A 55 6.10 -3.66 -7.82
N GLU A 56 5.62 -4.74 -7.20
CA GLU A 56 4.19 -5.00 -7.02
C GLU A 56 3.51 -3.93 -6.17
N LEU A 57 4.17 -3.51 -5.08
CA LEU A 57 3.66 -2.41 -4.24
C LEU A 57 3.48 -1.13 -5.06
N MET A 58 4.47 -0.76 -5.87
CA MET A 58 4.38 0.42 -6.72
C MET A 58 3.31 0.29 -7.80
N GLY A 59 3.12 -0.92 -8.34
CA GLY A 59 2.02 -1.23 -9.24
C GLY A 59 0.66 -0.97 -8.60
N LEU A 60 0.46 -1.44 -7.36
CA LEU A 60 -0.75 -1.20 -6.59
C LEU A 60 -0.96 0.29 -6.29
N LEU A 61 0.07 0.98 -5.77
CA LEU A 61 -0.01 2.41 -5.46
C LEU A 61 -0.35 3.24 -6.69
N LYS A 62 0.25 2.93 -7.84
CA LYS A 62 -0.06 3.60 -9.10
C LYS A 62 -1.53 3.43 -9.51
N ILE A 63 -2.06 2.21 -9.45
CA ILE A 63 -3.46 1.94 -9.78
C ILE A 63 -4.39 2.71 -8.84
N CYS A 64 -4.07 2.76 -7.54
CA CYS A 64 -4.89 3.47 -6.57
C CYS A 64 -4.81 4.99 -6.72
N ARG A 65 -3.64 5.56 -7.04
CA ARG A 65 -3.50 6.98 -7.39
C ARG A 65 -4.31 7.32 -8.64
N ASP A 66 -4.21 6.49 -9.69
CA ASP A 66 -5.06 6.62 -10.89
C ASP A 66 -6.57 6.56 -10.52
N ALA A 67 -6.95 5.70 -9.56
CA ALA A 67 -8.32 5.64 -9.06
C ALA A 67 -8.77 6.93 -8.33
N CYS A 68 -7.89 7.51 -7.51
CA CYS A 68 -8.15 8.74 -6.76
C CYS A 68 -8.24 9.96 -7.70
N ASP A 69 -7.41 9.99 -8.74
CA ASP A 69 -7.39 11.04 -9.76
C ASP A 69 -8.58 10.98 -10.73
N GLY A 70 -9.51 10.05 -10.54
CA GLY A 70 -10.69 9.88 -11.40
C GLY A 70 -10.37 9.25 -12.76
N ARG A 71 -9.18 8.66 -12.93
CA ARG A 71 -8.82 8.00 -14.19
C ARG A 71 -9.68 6.76 -14.43
N PRO A 72 -9.96 6.42 -15.70
CA PRO A 72 -10.77 5.27 -16.04
C PRO A 72 -10.07 3.98 -15.63
N LEU A 73 -10.75 3.17 -14.83
CA LEU A 73 -10.34 1.82 -14.44
C LEU A 73 -11.52 0.89 -14.71
N SER A 74 -11.23 -0.36 -15.11
CA SER A 74 -12.28 -1.36 -15.21
C SER A 74 -12.86 -1.66 -13.81
N PRO A 75 -14.14 -2.05 -13.70
CA PRO A 75 -14.73 -2.40 -12.41
C PRO A 75 -13.96 -3.51 -11.69
N ALA A 76 -13.39 -4.47 -12.43
CA ALA A 76 -12.58 -5.55 -11.87
C ALA A 76 -11.25 -5.05 -11.29
N VAL A 77 -10.57 -4.14 -12.00
CA VAL A 77 -9.32 -3.54 -11.51
C VAL A 77 -9.58 -2.67 -10.28
N LEU A 78 -10.66 -1.88 -10.28
CA LEU A 78 -11.02 -1.07 -9.11
C LEU A 78 -11.36 -1.95 -7.90
N MET A 79 -12.07 -3.07 -8.11
CA MET A 79 -12.34 -4.03 -7.04
C MET A 79 -11.05 -4.65 -6.50
N ALA A 80 -10.17 -5.12 -7.38
CA ALA A 80 -8.92 -5.75 -6.98
C ALA A 80 -8.02 -4.78 -6.22
N ALA A 81 -7.83 -3.56 -6.73
CA ALA A 81 -7.07 -2.51 -6.07
C ALA A 81 -7.64 -2.15 -4.69
N HIS A 82 -8.97 -2.05 -4.59
CA HIS A 82 -9.66 -1.79 -3.33
C HIS A 82 -9.44 -2.89 -2.29
N LEU A 83 -9.62 -4.16 -2.67
CA LEU A 83 -9.39 -5.30 -1.78
C LEU A 83 -7.92 -5.38 -1.35
N MET A 84 -6.99 -5.36 -2.32
CA MET A 84 -5.55 -5.46 -2.04
C MET A 84 -5.08 -4.31 -1.13
N THR A 85 -5.51 -3.08 -1.38
CA THR A 85 -5.14 -1.92 -0.54
C THR A 85 -5.63 -2.09 0.88
N ARG A 86 -6.86 -2.60 1.07
CA ARG A 86 -7.42 -2.83 2.40
C ARG A 86 -6.61 -3.86 3.17
N GLU A 87 -6.33 -5.02 2.56
CA GLU A 87 -5.60 -6.10 3.22
C GLU A 87 -4.15 -5.67 3.55
N VAL A 88 -3.47 -5.00 2.62
CA VAL A 88 -2.12 -4.45 2.82
C VAL A 88 -2.10 -3.41 3.94
N LEU A 89 -3.05 -2.48 3.96
CA LEU A 89 -3.13 -1.46 5.00
C LEU A 89 -3.37 -2.11 6.37
N GLN A 90 -4.30 -3.06 6.46
CA GLN A 90 -4.60 -3.77 7.71
C GLN A 90 -3.40 -4.58 8.22
N ALA A 91 -2.68 -5.26 7.33
CA ALA A 91 -1.50 -6.04 7.69
C ALA A 91 -0.38 -5.14 8.24
N LEU A 92 -0.12 -4.00 7.59
CA LEU A 92 0.87 -3.04 8.05
C LEU A 92 0.46 -2.37 9.37
N GLU A 93 -0.80 -1.97 9.52
CA GLU A 93 -1.32 -1.41 10.78
C GLU A 93 -1.21 -2.43 11.94
N ALA A 94 -1.54 -3.70 11.68
CA ALA A 94 -1.40 -4.77 12.65
C ALA A 94 0.07 -4.98 13.07
N ALA A 95 1.01 -4.94 12.12
CA ALA A 95 2.43 -5.06 12.40
C ALA A 95 2.97 -3.88 13.26
N GLY A 96 2.43 -2.67 13.07
CA GLY A 96 2.80 -1.50 13.88
C GLY A 96 2.15 -1.44 15.25
N ALA A 97 1.01 -2.11 15.45
CA ALA A 97 0.30 -2.16 16.73
C ALA A 97 0.97 -3.10 17.76
N ILE A 98 1.90 -3.96 17.33
CA ILE A 98 2.59 -4.93 18.19
C ILE A 98 3.68 -4.25 19.06
N ASP A 99 4.13 -3.04 18.68
CA ASP A 99 5.22 -2.32 19.38
C ASP A 99 4.82 -1.64 20.71
N PHE A 100 3.56 -1.75 21.17
CA PHE A 100 3.08 -1.15 22.43
C PHE A 100 3.04 -2.10 23.64
N LYS A 101 3.83 -3.18 23.66
CA LYS A 101 4.00 -4.03 24.85
C LYS A 101 5.48 -4.20 25.21
N HIS A 102 6.01 -3.26 25.99
CA HIS A 102 7.18 -3.46 26.86
C HIS A 102 6.76 -3.20 28.30
#